data_AF-A0A957EI66-F1
#
_entry.id   AF-A0A957EI66-F1
#
_cell.length_a   1.000
_cell.length_b   1.000
_cell.length_c   1.000
_cell.angle_alpha   90.00
_cell.angle_beta   90.00
_cell.angle_gamma   90.00
#
_symmetry.space_group_name_H-M   'P 1'
#
loop_
_entity.id
_entity.type
_entity.pdbx_description
1 polymer ?
#
loop_
_entity_poly.entity_id
_entity_poly.type
_entity_poly.pdbx_seq_one_letter_code
_entity_poly.pdbx_strand_id
1 'polypeptide(L)'
;AALDAVVQVHHPRLLPFLLENLAHPATRSAAVSALLAYGPDILPVIDSALAQFEPAQRDQAIRLVRLCGQIRGEAAARILIQHLHHPHAEVRSEVLTALHLCRYQPSPEGTISLRTQLMHEVETAASLCAAWEDVGDAPELVALRRGLEEAVAALRHRLFLLLAFIYKMPALLQAGEQLGKASGSSALALELFDVTLTTAEKKLLFPLIDPKLSSEQRAETLRRQFDMAKMGRADRILALIEQENGGAAQPWLQACAIYAAAKLGLLRCQPMIARLVDDADAVVRETAVWALTLLDPDKSVLI
;
A
#
# COMPACT_ATOMS: atom_id res chain seq x y z
N ALA A 1 -15.75 -20.16 -23.05
CA ALA A 1 -15.56 -21.26 -24.03
C ALA A 1 -14.13 -21.82 -24.00
N ALA A 2 -13.10 -21.12 -24.49
CA ALA A 2 -11.73 -21.66 -24.51
C ALA A 2 -11.13 -21.84 -23.10
N LEU A 3 -11.27 -20.84 -22.21
CA LEU A 3 -10.78 -20.94 -20.82
C LEU A 3 -11.54 -21.99 -20.00
N ASP A 4 -12.84 -22.19 -20.25
CA ASP A 4 -13.62 -23.26 -19.61
C ASP A 4 -13.15 -24.65 -20.06
N ALA A 5 -12.75 -24.80 -21.33
CA ALA A 5 -12.15 -26.03 -21.84
C ALA A 5 -10.76 -26.29 -21.20
N VAL A 6 -9.98 -25.25 -20.92
CA VAL A 6 -8.69 -25.37 -20.20
C VAL A 6 -8.87 -25.91 -18.78
N VAL A 7 -9.96 -25.54 -18.10
CA VAL A 7 -10.30 -26.08 -16.77
C VAL A 7 -10.61 -27.57 -16.86
N GLN A 8 -11.36 -27.99 -17.88
CA GLN A 8 -11.71 -29.41 -18.08
C GLN A 8 -10.49 -30.28 -18.42
N VAL A 9 -9.48 -29.72 -19.09
CA VAL A 9 -8.26 -30.44 -19.45
C VAL A 9 -7.28 -30.54 -18.27
N HIS A 10 -7.33 -29.61 -17.31
CA HIS A 10 -6.55 -29.60 -16.07
C HIS A 10 -5.05 -29.92 -16.25
N HIS A 11 -4.42 -29.37 -17.30
CA HIS A 11 -3.05 -29.71 -17.67
C HIS A 11 -2.04 -28.62 -17.27
N PRO A 12 -0.96 -28.93 -16.51
CA PRO A 12 -0.01 -27.95 -15.96
C PRO A 12 0.64 -27.01 -16.99
N ARG A 13 0.83 -27.45 -18.24
CA ARG A 13 1.37 -26.61 -19.33
C ARG A 13 0.48 -25.42 -19.71
N LEU A 14 -0.78 -25.39 -19.27
CA LEU A 14 -1.71 -24.30 -19.57
C LEU A 14 -1.62 -23.16 -18.54
N LEU A 15 -0.97 -23.39 -17.40
CA LEU A 15 -0.86 -22.42 -16.30
C LEU A 15 -0.17 -21.11 -16.72
N PRO A 16 0.96 -21.11 -17.46
CA PRO A 16 1.58 -19.85 -17.91
C PRO A 16 0.64 -18.98 -18.75
N PHE A 17 -0.11 -19.61 -19.68
CA PHE A 17 -1.08 -18.90 -20.51
C PHE A 17 -2.25 -18.33 -19.69
N LEU A 18 -2.72 -19.06 -18.67
CA LEU A 18 -3.75 -18.54 -17.76
C LEU A 18 -3.25 -17.33 -16.97
N LEU A 19 -1.98 -17.33 -16.54
CA LEU A 19 -1.37 -16.19 -15.87
C LEU A 19 -1.21 -14.97 -16.78
N GLU A 20 -0.82 -15.16 -18.04
CA GLU A 20 -0.78 -14.07 -19.04
C GLU A 20 -2.17 -13.43 -19.22
N ASN A 21 -3.23 -14.25 -19.24
CA ASN A 21 -4.60 -13.78 -19.38
C ASN A 21 -5.12 -12.98 -18.17
N LEU A 22 -4.40 -12.95 -17.03
CA LEU A 22 -4.71 -12.06 -15.90
C LEU A 22 -4.44 -10.58 -16.22
N ALA A 23 -3.52 -10.29 -17.15
CA ALA A 23 -3.19 -8.93 -17.56
C ALA A 23 -4.38 -8.28 -18.30
N HIS A 24 -5.08 -9.05 -19.14
CA HIS A 24 -6.14 -8.54 -20.00
C HIS A 24 -7.50 -8.42 -19.27
N PRO A 25 -8.10 -7.22 -19.15
CA PRO A 25 -9.37 -7.03 -18.44
C PRO A 25 -10.51 -7.93 -18.93
N ALA A 26 -10.61 -8.17 -20.24
CA ALA A 26 -11.68 -8.95 -20.84
C ALA A 26 -11.67 -10.44 -20.47
N THR A 27 -10.49 -11.01 -20.22
CA THR A 27 -10.31 -12.45 -19.92
C THR A 27 -10.03 -12.70 -18.44
N ARG A 28 -9.68 -11.66 -17.68
CA ARG A 28 -9.21 -11.75 -16.29
C ARG A 28 -10.12 -12.56 -15.38
N SER A 29 -11.43 -12.30 -15.39
CA SER A 29 -12.36 -13.00 -14.50
C SER A 29 -12.39 -14.50 -14.78
N ALA A 30 -12.42 -14.88 -16.07
CA ALA A 30 -12.41 -16.29 -16.47
C ALA A 30 -11.07 -16.95 -16.15
N ALA A 31 -9.95 -16.23 -16.31
CA ALA A 31 -8.63 -16.71 -15.95
C ALA A 31 -8.48 -16.94 -14.44
N VAL A 32 -8.99 -16.02 -13.60
CA VAL A 32 -9.01 -16.20 -12.14
C VAL A 32 -9.83 -17.43 -11.75
N SER A 33 -11.06 -17.56 -12.27
CA SER A 33 -11.90 -18.74 -12.00
C SER A 33 -11.23 -20.03 -12.43
N ALA A 34 -10.56 -20.04 -13.59
CA ALA A 34 -9.84 -21.20 -14.08
C ALA A 34 -8.65 -21.57 -13.17
N LEU A 35 -7.84 -20.59 -12.78
CA LEU A 35 -6.69 -20.80 -11.90
C LEU A 35 -7.11 -21.31 -10.52
N LEU A 36 -8.20 -20.78 -9.94
CA LEU A 36 -8.72 -21.25 -8.66
C LEU A 36 -9.18 -22.72 -8.72
N ALA A 37 -9.64 -23.20 -9.88
CA ALA A 37 -10.04 -24.60 -10.05
C ALA A 37 -8.85 -25.58 -9.95
N TYR A 38 -7.63 -25.13 -10.27
CA TYR A 38 -6.40 -25.93 -10.08
C TYR A 38 -5.94 -25.95 -8.61
N GLY A 39 -6.44 -25.04 -7.76
CA GLY A 39 -6.15 -25.03 -6.33
C GLY A 39 -4.64 -24.92 -6.02
N PRO A 40 -4.10 -25.70 -5.06
CA PRO A 40 -2.69 -25.62 -4.65
C PRO A 40 -1.66 -25.92 -5.75
N ASP A 41 -2.04 -26.60 -6.83
CA ASP A 41 -1.11 -27.02 -7.89
C ASP A 41 -0.51 -25.82 -8.65
N ILE A 42 -1.16 -24.65 -8.58
CA ILE A 42 -0.65 -23.43 -9.23
C ILE A 42 0.39 -22.68 -8.39
N LEU A 43 0.50 -22.99 -7.10
CA LEU A 43 1.34 -22.24 -6.17
C LEU A 43 2.82 -22.18 -6.59
N PRO A 44 3.46 -23.26 -7.11
CA PRO A 44 4.84 -23.18 -7.59
C PRO A 44 5.02 -22.22 -8.77
N VAL A 45 4.01 -22.13 -9.65
CA VAL A 45 4.04 -21.21 -10.80
C VAL A 45 3.85 -19.77 -10.34
N ILE A 46 2.96 -19.54 -9.36
CA ILE A 46 2.79 -18.22 -8.74
C ILE A 46 4.08 -17.79 -8.02
N ASP A 47 4.69 -18.68 -7.25
CA ASP A 47 5.94 -18.42 -6.53
C ASP A 47 7.06 -17.99 -7.49
N SER A 48 7.24 -18.74 -8.59
CA SER A 48 8.21 -18.38 -9.62
C SER A 48 7.90 -17.03 -10.28
N ALA A 49 6.63 -16.70 -10.50
CA ALA A 49 6.24 -15.42 -11.10
C ALA A 49 6.45 -14.25 -10.14
N LEU A 50 6.19 -14.43 -8.84
CA LEU A 50 6.43 -13.42 -7.82
C LEU A 50 7.93 -13.24 -7.53
N ALA A 51 8.74 -14.28 -7.66
CA ALA A 51 10.20 -14.20 -7.50
C ALA A 51 10.90 -13.42 -8.63
N GLN A 52 10.31 -13.40 -9.83
CA GLN A 52 10.81 -12.66 -11.01
C GLN A 52 10.17 -11.26 -11.15
N PHE A 53 9.44 -10.83 -10.14
CA PHE A 53 8.69 -9.59 -10.17
C PHE A 53 9.60 -8.37 -10.26
N GLU A 54 9.30 -7.49 -11.22
CA GLU A 54 9.86 -6.15 -11.29
C GLU A 54 8.88 -5.14 -10.65
N PRO A 55 9.36 -4.08 -9.95
CA PRO A 55 8.50 -3.07 -9.33
C PRO A 55 7.37 -2.52 -10.23
N ALA A 56 7.66 -2.34 -11.52
CA ALA A 56 6.70 -1.88 -12.53
C ALA A 56 5.47 -2.80 -12.70
N GLN A 57 5.52 -4.05 -12.24
CA GLN A 57 4.45 -5.04 -12.41
C GLN A 57 3.47 -5.07 -11.22
N ARG A 58 3.43 -4.04 -10.35
CA ARG A 58 2.62 -3.97 -9.11
C ARG A 58 1.25 -4.67 -9.21
N ASP A 59 0.49 -4.32 -10.23
CA ASP A 59 -0.87 -4.83 -10.46
C ASP A 59 -0.93 -6.35 -10.66
N GLN A 60 0.08 -6.91 -11.31
CA GLN A 60 0.24 -8.35 -11.48
C GLN A 60 0.55 -9.01 -10.14
N ALA A 61 1.47 -8.46 -9.34
CA ALA A 61 1.74 -8.96 -8.00
C ALA A 61 0.49 -8.95 -7.11
N ILE A 62 -0.28 -7.87 -7.10
CA ILE A 62 -1.56 -7.79 -6.36
C ILE A 62 -2.49 -8.94 -6.75
N ARG A 63 -2.64 -9.20 -8.06
CA ARG A 63 -3.51 -10.29 -8.55
C ARG A 63 -3.02 -11.67 -8.11
N LEU A 64 -1.71 -11.93 -8.22
CA LEU A 64 -1.10 -13.20 -7.82
C LEU A 64 -1.20 -13.45 -6.31
N VAL A 65 -0.94 -12.42 -5.51
CA VAL A 65 -1.08 -12.45 -4.04
C VAL A 65 -2.53 -12.74 -3.63
N ARG A 66 -3.51 -12.10 -4.30
CA ARG A 66 -4.94 -12.38 -4.07
C ARG A 66 -5.31 -13.82 -4.40
N LEU A 67 -4.78 -14.38 -5.50
CA LEU A 67 -4.98 -15.79 -5.84
C LEU A 67 -4.45 -16.71 -4.73
N CYS A 68 -3.23 -16.47 -4.23
CA CYS A 68 -2.69 -17.21 -3.08
C CYS A 68 -3.62 -17.15 -1.86
N GLY A 69 -4.14 -15.96 -1.52
CA GLY A 69 -5.09 -15.78 -0.41
C GLY A 69 -6.44 -16.48 -0.62
N GLN A 70 -6.88 -16.63 -1.86
CA GLN A 70 -8.12 -17.35 -2.21
C GLN A 70 -7.93 -18.87 -2.19
N ILE A 71 -6.77 -19.38 -2.62
CA ILE A 71 -6.39 -20.80 -2.52
C ILE A 71 -6.25 -21.23 -1.06
N ARG A 72 -5.70 -20.33 -0.23
CA ARG A 72 -5.43 -20.53 1.21
C ARG A 72 -4.40 -21.63 1.48
N GLY A 73 -4.19 -21.90 2.77
CA GLY A 73 -3.34 -22.98 3.25
C GLY A 73 -1.89 -22.56 3.52
N GLU A 74 -1.15 -23.47 4.14
CA GLU A 74 0.22 -23.22 4.60
C GLU A 74 1.21 -23.02 3.45
N ALA A 75 1.02 -23.73 2.33
CA ALA A 75 1.85 -23.55 1.13
C ALA A 75 1.73 -22.12 0.56
N ALA A 76 0.51 -21.59 0.45
CA ALA A 76 0.29 -20.22 0.03
C ALA A 76 0.88 -19.22 1.03
N ALA A 77 0.71 -19.47 2.34
CA ALA A 77 1.29 -18.60 3.37
C ALA A 77 2.83 -18.54 3.33
N ARG A 78 3.50 -19.66 3.04
CA ARG A 78 4.97 -19.72 2.88
C ARG A 78 5.49 -18.92 1.68
N ILE A 79 4.70 -18.79 0.62
CA ILE A 79 5.03 -17.93 -0.52
C ILE A 79 4.80 -16.47 -0.11
N LEU A 80 3.61 -16.17 0.40
CA LEU A 80 3.19 -14.81 0.76
C LEU A 80 4.14 -14.11 1.74
N ILE A 81 4.64 -14.82 2.75
CA ILE A 81 5.51 -14.21 3.77
C ILE A 81 6.84 -13.69 3.19
N GLN A 82 7.31 -14.26 2.07
CA GLN A 82 8.53 -13.81 1.39
C GLN A 82 8.37 -12.39 0.81
N HIS A 83 7.12 -11.96 0.59
CA HIS A 83 6.78 -10.64 0.05
C HIS A 83 6.28 -9.66 1.11
N LEU A 84 6.50 -9.94 2.41
CA LEU A 84 6.08 -9.06 3.50
C LEU A 84 6.69 -7.65 3.38
N HIS A 85 7.95 -7.56 2.95
CA HIS A 85 8.73 -6.33 2.83
C HIS A 85 8.67 -5.70 1.43
N HIS A 86 7.63 -6.00 0.65
CA HIS A 86 7.51 -5.54 -0.73
C HIS A 86 7.57 -4.00 -0.84
N PRO A 87 8.25 -3.42 -1.86
CA PRO A 87 8.40 -1.97 -1.97
C PRO A 87 7.07 -1.21 -2.09
N HIS A 88 6.10 -1.75 -2.84
CA HIS A 88 4.77 -1.15 -2.97
C HIS A 88 3.85 -1.47 -1.79
N ALA A 89 3.30 -0.43 -1.16
CA ALA A 89 2.40 -0.57 0.00
C ALA A 89 1.11 -1.34 -0.33
N GLU A 90 0.58 -1.19 -1.54
CA GLU A 90 -0.61 -1.92 -1.98
C GLU A 90 -0.38 -3.44 -1.99
N VAL A 91 0.78 -3.89 -2.48
CA VAL A 91 1.14 -5.31 -2.46
C VAL A 91 1.30 -5.79 -1.03
N ARG A 92 1.93 -5.00 -0.13
CA ARG A 92 2.02 -5.37 1.29
C ARG A 92 0.66 -5.51 1.96
N SER A 93 -0.29 -4.62 1.66
CA SER A 93 -1.68 -4.72 2.14
C SER A 93 -2.31 -6.04 1.72
N GLU A 94 -2.15 -6.41 0.45
CA GLU A 94 -2.70 -7.65 -0.11
C GLU A 94 -2.00 -8.87 0.47
N VAL A 95 -0.68 -8.83 0.69
CA VAL A 95 0.08 -9.92 1.31
C VAL A 95 -0.42 -10.17 2.73
N LEU A 96 -0.56 -9.12 3.55
CA LEU A 96 -1.05 -9.25 4.92
C LEU A 96 -2.50 -9.77 4.97
N THR A 97 -3.35 -9.29 4.06
CA THR A 97 -4.73 -9.77 3.93
C THR A 97 -4.77 -11.24 3.52
N ALA A 98 -3.97 -11.64 2.53
CA ALA A 98 -3.86 -13.01 2.07
C ALA A 98 -3.31 -13.94 3.16
N LEU A 99 -2.30 -13.51 3.92
CA LEU A 99 -1.80 -14.24 5.10
C LEU A 99 -2.90 -14.44 6.15
N HIS A 100 -3.76 -13.44 6.34
CA HIS A 100 -4.89 -13.53 7.27
C HIS A 100 -5.91 -14.56 6.79
N LEU A 101 -6.25 -14.56 5.50
CA LEU A 101 -7.11 -15.59 4.87
C LEU A 101 -6.52 -17.00 4.98
N CYS A 102 -5.20 -17.12 4.89
CA CYS A 102 -4.48 -18.38 5.09
C CYS A 102 -4.37 -18.80 6.57
N ARG A 103 -4.86 -17.98 7.52
CA ARG A 103 -4.72 -18.19 8.97
C ARG A 103 -3.26 -18.39 9.39
N TYR A 104 -2.36 -17.65 8.77
CA TYR A 104 -0.92 -17.73 9.01
C TYR A 104 -0.60 -17.59 10.51
N GLN A 105 0.28 -18.46 11.00
CA GLN A 105 0.82 -18.41 12.35
C GLN A 105 2.33 -18.20 12.26
N PRO A 106 2.86 -17.08 12.76
CA PRO A 106 4.28 -16.80 12.61
C PRO A 106 5.13 -17.72 13.48
N SER A 107 6.25 -18.17 12.91
CA SER A 107 7.37 -18.73 13.65
C SER A 107 8.05 -17.63 14.49
N PRO A 108 8.99 -17.97 15.40
CA PRO A 108 9.79 -16.95 16.08
C PRO A 108 10.50 -15.98 15.12
N GLU A 109 11.09 -16.50 14.05
CA GLU A 109 11.77 -15.70 13.00
C GLU A 109 10.76 -14.85 12.22
N GLY A 110 9.62 -15.45 11.85
CA GLY A 110 8.53 -14.72 11.20
C GLY A 110 8.00 -13.57 12.06
N THR A 111 7.96 -13.76 13.39
CA THR A 111 7.55 -12.71 14.34
C THR A 111 8.54 -11.55 14.36
N ILE A 112 9.84 -11.82 14.25
CA ILE A 112 10.87 -10.77 14.14
C ILE A 112 10.67 -9.98 12.84
N SER A 113 10.50 -10.68 11.71
CA SER A 113 10.25 -10.04 10.41
C SER A 113 8.97 -9.19 10.41
N LEU A 114 7.88 -9.66 11.01
CA LEU A 114 6.64 -8.88 11.21
C LEU A 114 6.87 -7.62 12.06
N ARG A 115 7.68 -7.70 13.11
CA ARG A 115 8.03 -6.53 13.95
C ARG A 115 8.87 -5.51 13.19
N THR A 116 9.82 -5.95 12.38
CA THR A 116 10.57 -5.07 11.48
C THR A 116 9.63 -4.38 10.50
N GLN A 117 8.69 -5.12 9.90
CA GLN A 117 7.69 -4.53 9.00
C GLN A 117 6.77 -3.54 9.74
N LEU A 118 6.35 -3.85 10.97
CA LEU A 118 5.55 -2.94 11.81
C LEU A 118 6.28 -1.61 12.00
N MET A 119 7.57 -1.64 12.35
CA MET A 119 8.36 -0.43 12.54
C MET A 119 8.49 0.39 11.26
N HIS A 120 8.73 -0.26 10.13
CA HIS A 120 8.76 0.40 8.83
C HIS A 120 7.43 1.08 8.48
N GLU A 121 6.29 0.44 8.76
CA GLU A 121 4.98 1.07 8.56
C GLU A 121 4.78 2.26 9.51
N VAL A 122 5.23 2.20 10.77
CA VAL A 122 5.12 3.34 11.70
C VAL A 122 5.95 4.54 11.22
N GLU A 123 7.18 4.32 10.76
CA GLU A 123 8.04 5.37 10.19
C GLU A 123 7.42 6.00 8.93
N THR A 124 6.84 5.16 8.06
CA THR A 124 6.11 5.61 6.88
C THR A 124 4.91 6.46 7.28
N ALA A 125 4.16 6.05 8.32
CA ALA A 125 3.01 6.80 8.82
C ALA A 125 3.40 8.18 9.37
N ALA A 126 4.50 8.24 10.13
CA ALA A 126 5.05 9.49 10.64
C ALA A 126 5.39 10.45 9.48
N SER A 127 6.03 9.92 8.43
CA SER A 127 6.38 10.68 7.22
C SER A 127 5.15 11.20 6.48
N LEU A 128 4.09 10.39 6.33
CA LEU A 128 2.85 10.80 5.70
C LEU A 128 2.08 11.85 6.54
N CYS A 129 2.08 11.73 7.86
CA CYS A 129 1.46 12.71 8.74
C CYS A 129 2.21 14.05 8.71
N ALA A 130 3.55 14.01 8.73
CA ALA A 130 4.38 15.20 8.56
C ALA A 130 4.16 15.85 7.19
N ALA A 131 4.01 15.04 6.13
CA ALA A 131 3.70 15.53 4.79
C ALA A 131 2.35 16.25 4.74
N TRP A 132 1.33 15.71 5.41
CA TRP A 132 0.01 16.32 5.50
C TRP A 132 0.06 17.71 6.17
N GLU A 133 0.85 17.85 7.23
CA GLU A 133 1.06 19.14 7.91
C GLU A 133 1.86 20.14 7.05
N ASP A 134 2.96 19.70 6.44
CA ASP A 134 3.85 20.56 5.64
C ASP A 134 3.19 21.09 4.38
N VAL A 135 2.36 20.28 3.74
CA VAL A 135 1.56 20.69 2.59
C VAL A 135 0.54 21.76 3.03
N GLY A 136 -0.04 21.61 4.21
CA GLY A 136 -1.03 22.55 4.76
C GLY A 136 -2.32 22.56 3.94
N ASP A 137 -3.13 23.60 4.11
CA ASP A 137 -4.43 23.71 3.47
C ASP A 137 -4.45 24.70 2.29
N ALA A 138 -5.09 24.29 1.19
CA ALA A 138 -5.43 25.12 0.04
C ALA A 138 -6.40 24.37 -0.89
N PRO A 139 -7.25 25.06 -1.67
CA PRO A 139 -8.15 24.43 -2.64
C PRO A 139 -7.44 23.52 -3.66
N GLU A 140 -6.22 23.89 -4.09
CA GLU A 140 -5.40 23.14 -5.03
C GLU A 140 -4.86 21.82 -4.44
N LEU A 141 -4.84 21.73 -3.10
CA LEU A 141 -4.23 20.64 -2.34
C LEU A 141 -5.24 19.59 -1.87
N VAL A 142 -6.54 19.78 -2.13
CA VAL A 142 -7.61 18.87 -1.66
C VAL A 142 -7.35 17.42 -2.08
N ALA A 143 -6.99 17.18 -3.35
CA ALA A 143 -6.69 15.84 -3.84
C ALA A 143 -5.46 15.22 -3.14
N LEU A 144 -4.42 16.02 -2.89
CA LEU A 144 -3.21 15.58 -2.21
C LEU A 144 -3.46 15.25 -0.74
N ARG A 145 -4.18 16.11 -0.01
CA ARG A 145 -4.52 15.86 1.41
C ARG A 145 -5.38 14.61 1.55
N ARG A 146 -6.37 14.43 0.67
CA ARG A 146 -7.19 13.21 0.62
C ARG A 146 -6.34 11.98 0.32
N GLY A 147 -5.42 12.05 -0.64
CA GLY A 147 -4.49 10.96 -0.94
C GLY A 147 -3.61 10.58 0.26
N LEU A 148 -3.12 11.56 1.02
CA LEU A 148 -2.35 11.33 2.24
C LEU A 148 -3.20 10.66 3.34
N GLU A 149 -4.44 11.10 3.51
CA GLU A 149 -5.37 10.50 4.47
C GLU A 149 -5.73 9.05 4.10
N GLU A 150 -6.00 8.78 2.82
CA GLU A 150 -6.23 7.43 2.29
C GLU A 150 -4.99 6.54 2.49
N ALA A 151 -3.79 7.06 2.24
CA ALA A 151 -2.53 6.36 2.47
C ALA A 151 -2.34 5.98 3.95
N VAL A 152 -2.61 6.92 4.88
CA VAL A 152 -2.55 6.68 6.33
C VAL A 152 -3.63 5.70 6.77
N ALA A 153 -4.84 5.75 6.18
CA ALA A 153 -5.91 4.79 6.48
C ALA A 153 -5.53 3.36 6.05
N ALA A 154 -5.03 3.19 4.82
CA ALA A 154 -4.56 1.89 4.33
C ALA A 154 -3.40 1.34 5.19
N LEU A 155 -2.51 2.23 5.62
CA LEU A 155 -1.42 1.89 6.53
C LEU A 155 -1.91 1.41 7.89
N ARG A 156 -2.88 2.10 8.50
CA ARG A 156 -3.47 1.68 9.78
C ARG A 156 -4.05 0.27 9.71
N HIS A 157 -4.72 -0.06 8.60
CA HIS A 157 -5.20 -1.43 8.38
C HIS A 157 -4.05 -2.46 8.38
N ARG A 158 -2.93 -2.16 7.71
CA ARG A 158 -1.72 -3.01 7.76
C ARG A 158 -1.16 -3.13 9.18
N LEU A 159 -1.11 -2.04 9.96
CA LEU A 159 -0.67 -2.09 11.36
C LEU A 159 -1.53 -3.07 12.17
N PHE A 160 -2.85 -3.03 12.02
CA PHE A 160 -3.74 -3.92 12.75
C PHE A 160 -3.56 -5.40 12.36
N LEU A 161 -3.35 -5.68 11.08
CA LEU A 161 -2.99 -7.03 10.61
C LEU A 161 -1.67 -7.51 11.23
N LEU A 162 -0.63 -6.67 11.17
CA LEU A 162 0.68 -6.97 11.76
C LEU A 162 0.59 -7.24 13.25
N LEU A 163 -0.12 -6.39 14.01
CA LEU A 163 -0.35 -6.58 15.44
C LEU A 163 -1.12 -7.88 15.71
N ALA A 164 -2.17 -8.18 14.95
CA ALA A 164 -2.91 -9.42 15.09
C ALA A 164 -2.03 -10.67 14.89
N PHE A 165 -1.07 -10.64 13.97
CA PHE A 165 -0.10 -11.74 13.80
C PHE A 165 0.93 -11.78 14.93
N ILE A 166 1.54 -10.65 15.27
CA ILE A 166 2.61 -10.56 16.28
C ILE A 166 2.12 -11.06 17.65
N TYR A 167 0.91 -10.66 18.04
CA TYR A 167 0.30 -11.07 19.32
C TYR A 167 -0.51 -12.35 19.22
N LYS A 168 -0.63 -12.94 18.03
CA LYS A 168 -1.50 -14.09 17.74
C LYS A 168 -2.93 -13.87 18.25
N MET A 169 -3.41 -12.63 18.09
CA MET A 169 -4.69 -12.16 18.62
C MET A 169 -5.52 -11.51 17.49
N PRO A 170 -6.35 -12.28 16.75
CA PRO A 170 -7.18 -11.75 15.66
C PRO A 170 -8.14 -10.63 16.08
N ALA A 171 -8.51 -10.57 17.36
CA ALA A 171 -9.36 -9.52 17.92
C ALA A 171 -8.75 -8.10 17.78
N LEU A 172 -7.41 -7.97 17.68
CA LEU A 172 -6.77 -6.66 17.45
C LEU A 172 -7.11 -6.07 16.09
N LEU A 173 -7.27 -6.91 15.05
CA LEU A 173 -7.71 -6.47 13.74
C LEU A 173 -9.13 -5.88 13.83
N GLN A 174 -10.04 -6.63 14.43
CA GLN A 174 -11.43 -6.21 14.60
C GLN A 174 -11.52 -4.93 15.45
N ALA A 175 -10.79 -4.84 16.56
CA ALA A 175 -10.72 -3.64 17.38
C ALA A 175 -10.27 -2.43 16.56
N GLY A 176 -9.21 -2.59 15.76
CA GLY A 176 -8.73 -1.56 14.84
C GLY A 176 -9.80 -1.07 13.87
N GLU A 177 -10.56 -2.00 13.27
CA GLU A 177 -11.67 -1.69 12.35
C GLU A 177 -12.88 -1.03 13.02
N GLN A 178 -12.99 -1.11 14.36
CA GLN A 178 -14.03 -0.43 15.12
C GLN A 178 -13.66 1.00 15.52
N LEU A 179 -12.38 1.39 15.39
CA LEU A 179 -11.93 2.74 15.71
C LEU A 179 -12.57 3.75 14.75
N GLY A 180 -13.12 4.84 15.30
CA GLY A 180 -13.81 5.87 14.52
C GLY A 180 -15.26 5.54 14.18
N LYS A 181 -15.78 4.38 14.61
CA LYS A 181 -17.23 4.08 14.65
C LYS A 181 -17.82 4.59 15.97
N ALA A 182 -19.09 4.24 16.25
CA ALA A 182 -19.84 4.69 17.42
C ALA A 182 -19.02 4.68 18.73
N SER A 183 -19.21 5.70 19.56
CA SER A 183 -18.32 6.06 20.67
C SER A 183 -17.99 4.92 21.64
N GLY A 184 -18.96 4.03 21.94
CA GLY A 184 -18.74 2.88 22.82
C GLY A 184 -17.78 1.83 22.24
N SER A 185 -17.86 1.58 20.93
CA SER A 185 -17.01 0.59 20.26
C SER A 185 -15.55 1.06 20.15
N SER A 186 -15.33 2.38 20.00
CA SER A 186 -13.99 2.96 19.97
C SER A 186 -13.29 2.89 21.32
N ALA A 187 -14.01 3.06 22.44
CA ALA A 187 -13.43 2.97 23.78
C ALA A 187 -12.93 1.55 24.11
N LEU A 188 -13.76 0.53 23.84
CA LEU A 188 -13.39 -0.88 24.01
C LEU A 188 -12.18 -1.28 23.16
N ALA A 189 -12.11 -0.79 21.92
CA ALA A 189 -10.97 -1.03 21.04
C ALA A 189 -9.68 -0.41 21.61
N LEU A 190 -9.74 0.83 22.10
CA LEU A 190 -8.58 1.50 22.72
C LEU A 190 -8.11 0.79 23.98
N GLU A 191 -9.02 0.33 24.83
CA GLU A 191 -8.69 -0.47 26.02
C GLU A 191 -7.96 -1.76 25.64
N LEU A 192 -8.41 -2.45 24.59
CA LEU A 192 -7.74 -3.66 24.12
C LEU A 192 -6.29 -3.38 23.68
N PHE A 193 -6.06 -2.30 22.94
CA PHE A 193 -4.69 -1.91 22.58
C PHE A 193 -3.88 -1.49 23.81
N ASP A 194 -4.49 -0.81 24.79
CA ASP A 194 -3.82 -0.38 26.00
C ASP A 194 -3.36 -1.56 26.87
N VAL A 195 -4.16 -2.62 27.02
CA VAL A 195 -3.74 -3.78 27.82
C VAL A 195 -2.75 -4.69 27.08
N THR A 196 -2.73 -4.65 25.75
CA THR A 196 -1.95 -5.58 24.92
C THR A 196 -0.56 -5.05 24.54
N LEU A 197 -0.46 -3.76 24.20
CA LEU A 197 0.78 -3.16 23.69
C LEU A 197 1.77 -2.86 24.83
N THR A 198 3.06 -3.04 24.57
CA THR A 198 4.10 -2.62 25.51
C THR A 198 4.19 -1.09 25.60
N THR A 199 4.77 -0.56 26.68
CA THR A 199 4.96 0.89 26.85
C THR A 199 5.69 1.55 25.68
N ALA A 200 6.68 0.86 25.08
CA ALA A 200 7.41 1.39 23.93
C ALA A 200 6.53 1.44 22.67
N GLU A 201 5.77 0.38 22.39
CA GLU A 201 4.84 0.33 21.26
C GLU A 201 3.71 1.34 21.43
N LYS A 202 3.17 1.52 22.64
CA LYS A 202 2.12 2.51 22.91
C LYS A 202 2.55 3.91 22.50
N LYS A 203 3.77 4.32 22.87
CA LYS A 203 4.29 5.65 22.52
C LYS A 203 4.25 5.91 21.01
N LEU A 204 4.60 4.89 20.22
CA LEU A 204 4.70 4.98 18.76
C LEU A 204 3.36 4.78 18.04
N LEU A 205 2.52 3.87 18.53
CA LEU A 205 1.29 3.44 17.85
C LEU A 205 0.06 4.25 18.26
N PHE A 206 -0.06 4.72 19.51
CA PHE A 206 -1.24 5.46 19.95
C PHE A 206 -1.53 6.72 19.12
N PRO A 207 -0.52 7.50 18.65
CA PRO A 207 -0.78 8.61 17.74
C PRO A 207 -1.53 8.20 16.45
N LEU A 208 -1.32 6.95 16.00
CA LEU A 208 -1.94 6.38 14.80
C LEU A 208 -3.27 5.67 15.08
N ILE A 209 -3.50 5.24 16.32
CA ILE A 209 -4.67 4.45 16.72
C ILE A 209 -5.79 5.34 17.28
N ASP A 210 -5.45 6.35 18.08
CA ASP A 210 -6.44 7.16 18.80
C ASP A 210 -7.24 8.05 17.83
N PRO A 211 -8.56 7.80 17.66
CA PRO A 211 -9.40 8.57 16.74
C PRO A 211 -9.66 10.00 17.23
N LYS A 212 -9.35 10.33 18.49
CA LYS A 212 -9.56 11.67 19.06
C LYS A 212 -8.49 12.67 18.63
N LEU A 213 -7.33 12.21 18.17
CA LEU A 213 -6.27 13.11 17.70
C LEU A 213 -6.63 13.68 16.33
N SER A 214 -6.56 15.01 16.23
CA SER A 214 -6.58 15.70 14.94
C SER A 214 -5.36 15.32 14.10
N SER A 215 -5.44 15.54 12.79
CA SER A 215 -4.32 15.28 11.89
C SER A 215 -3.08 16.11 12.23
N GLU A 216 -3.26 17.36 12.67
CA GLU A 216 -2.19 18.25 13.14
C GLU A 216 -1.54 17.71 14.42
N GLN A 217 -2.35 17.33 15.41
CA GLN A 217 -1.84 16.78 16.68
C GLN A 217 -1.06 15.48 16.46
N ARG A 218 -1.56 14.64 15.56
CA ARG A 218 -0.90 13.39 15.15
C ARG A 218 0.44 13.67 14.48
N ALA A 219 0.47 14.58 13.51
CA ALA A 219 1.69 14.96 12.81
C ALA A 219 2.75 15.53 13.75
N GLU A 220 2.37 16.47 14.63
CA GLU A 220 3.28 17.08 15.60
C GLU A 220 3.85 16.03 16.58
N THR A 221 3.00 15.14 17.09
CA THR A 221 3.42 14.09 18.02
C THR A 221 4.44 13.15 17.36
N LEU A 222 4.14 12.66 16.15
CA LEU A 222 5.03 11.73 15.43
C LEU A 222 6.31 12.43 14.97
N ARG A 223 6.23 13.68 14.49
CA ARG A 223 7.39 14.49 14.14
C ARG A 223 8.39 14.57 15.29
N ARG A 224 7.92 14.86 16.51
CA ARG A 224 8.77 14.93 17.70
C ARG A 224 9.37 13.59 18.09
N GLN A 225 8.63 12.48 17.91
CA GLN A 225 9.12 11.15 18.26
C GLN A 225 10.20 10.64 17.29
N PHE A 226 10.11 11.01 16.02
CA PHE A 226 11.03 10.60 14.95
C PHE A 226 12.06 11.68 14.59
N ASP A 227 12.15 12.76 15.37
CA ASP A 227 13.05 13.90 15.15
C ASP A 227 13.01 14.45 13.71
N MET A 228 11.81 14.59 13.16
CA MET A 228 11.63 14.95 11.76
C MET A 228 11.70 16.47 11.56
N ALA A 229 12.49 16.91 10.59
CA ALA A 229 12.53 18.31 10.21
C ALA A 229 11.21 18.74 9.53
N LYS A 230 10.75 19.96 9.84
CA LYS A 230 9.66 20.60 9.11
C LYS A 230 10.14 21.01 7.72
N MET A 231 9.38 20.69 6.68
CA MET A 231 9.69 21.08 5.31
C MET A 231 8.77 22.20 4.83
N GLY A 232 9.25 23.02 3.90
CA GLY A 232 8.37 23.92 3.16
C GLY A 232 7.42 23.12 2.27
N ARG A 233 6.21 23.64 2.04
CA ARG A 233 5.19 23.01 1.17
C ARG A 233 5.76 22.52 -0.17
N ALA A 234 6.51 23.37 -0.86
CA ALA A 234 7.06 23.04 -2.17
C ALA A 234 8.15 21.94 -2.09
N ASP A 235 8.95 21.94 -1.02
CA ASP A 235 9.91 20.86 -0.73
C ASP A 235 9.21 19.56 -0.44
N ARG A 236 8.14 19.61 0.35
CA ARG A 236 7.37 18.42 0.66
C ARG A 236 6.71 17.84 -0.58
N ILE A 237 6.11 18.67 -1.44
CA ILE A 237 5.49 18.22 -2.69
C ILE A 237 6.56 17.60 -3.61
N LEU A 238 7.74 18.22 -3.74
CA LEU A 238 8.82 17.64 -4.54
C LEU A 238 9.25 16.27 -3.99
N ALA A 239 9.49 16.15 -2.68
CA ALA A 239 9.86 14.88 -2.05
C ALA A 239 8.79 13.79 -2.22
N LEU A 240 7.50 14.17 -2.22
CA LEU A 240 6.40 13.26 -2.56
C LEU A 240 6.40 12.85 -4.04
N ILE A 241 6.82 13.71 -4.97
CA ILE A 241 6.95 13.32 -6.39
C ILE A 241 8.16 12.39 -6.56
N GLU A 242 9.26 12.66 -5.87
CA GLU A 242 10.49 11.86 -5.89
C GLU A 242 10.36 10.52 -5.16
N GLN A 243 9.32 10.38 -4.33
CA GLN A 243 9.11 9.24 -3.43
C GLN A 243 10.29 9.04 -2.46
N GLU A 244 10.93 10.13 -2.01
CA GLU A 244 12.00 10.07 -1.01
C GLU A 244 11.46 9.57 0.35
N ASN A 245 12.31 8.85 1.10
CA ASN A 245 12.04 8.32 2.45
C ASN A 245 10.97 7.22 2.57
N GLY A 246 10.97 6.25 1.65
CA GLY A 246 10.19 5.03 1.85
C GLY A 246 8.68 5.26 1.84
N GLY A 247 8.21 6.36 1.24
CA GLY A 247 6.84 6.51 0.76
C GLY A 247 6.59 5.46 -0.31
N ALA A 248 6.38 4.23 0.12
CA ALA A 248 6.21 3.02 -0.65
C ALA A 248 5.42 3.27 -1.93
N ALA A 249 6.11 3.49 -3.06
CA ALA A 249 5.60 3.90 -4.36
C ALA A 249 4.08 3.71 -4.47
N GLN A 250 3.34 4.77 -4.11
CA GLN A 250 1.88 4.85 -4.22
C GLN A 250 1.60 5.73 -5.42
N PRO A 251 1.39 5.16 -6.62
CA PRO A 251 1.26 5.93 -7.84
C PRO A 251 0.13 6.97 -7.76
N TRP A 252 -0.94 6.64 -7.04
CA TRP A 252 -2.03 7.60 -6.78
C TRP A 252 -1.57 8.82 -5.97
N LEU A 253 -0.84 8.62 -4.87
CA LEU A 253 -0.34 9.73 -4.05
C LEU A 253 0.68 10.58 -4.82
N GLN A 254 1.54 9.92 -5.61
CA GLN A 254 2.49 10.59 -6.50
C GLN A 254 1.76 11.45 -7.54
N ALA A 255 0.74 10.91 -8.20
CA ALA A 255 -0.10 11.64 -9.14
C ALA A 255 -0.80 12.84 -8.48
N CYS A 256 -1.32 12.69 -7.26
CA CYS A 256 -1.87 13.81 -6.51
C CYS A 256 -0.82 14.91 -6.22
N ALA A 257 0.44 14.53 -5.94
CA ALA A 257 1.53 15.47 -5.72
C ALA A 257 1.93 16.20 -7.02
N ILE A 258 2.02 15.48 -8.13
CA ILE A 258 2.24 16.05 -9.48
C ILE A 258 1.11 17.04 -9.81
N TYR A 259 -0.14 16.63 -9.55
CA TYR A 259 -1.31 17.46 -9.78
C TYR A 259 -1.26 18.76 -8.98
N ALA A 260 -0.97 18.66 -7.68
CA ALA A 260 -0.80 19.80 -6.80
C ALA A 260 0.34 20.73 -7.26
N ALA A 261 1.48 20.17 -7.66
CA ALA A 261 2.61 20.94 -8.16
C ALA A 261 2.25 21.77 -9.41
N ALA A 262 1.52 21.17 -10.35
CA ALA A 262 1.05 21.86 -11.55
C ALA A 262 0.05 22.98 -11.21
N LYS A 263 -0.93 22.71 -10.35
CA LYS A 263 -1.94 23.70 -9.94
C LYS A 263 -1.35 24.89 -9.17
N LEU A 264 -0.29 24.65 -8.40
CA LEU A 264 0.44 25.68 -7.66
C LEU A 264 1.54 26.37 -8.49
N GLY A 265 1.77 25.97 -9.74
CA GLY A 265 2.81 26.56 -10.59
C GLY A 265 4.24 26.30 -10.09
N LEU A 266 4.49 25.15 -9.45
CA LEU A 266 5.80 24.84 -8.85
C LEU A 266 6.83 24.42 -9.91
N LEU A 267 7.42 25.39 -10.61
CA LEU A 267 8.40 25.16 -11.70
C LEU A 267 9.59 24.29 -11.27
N ARG A 268 10.02 24.38 -10.01
CA ARG A 268 11.07 23.53 -9.44
C ARG A 268 10.79 22.02 -9.52
N CYS A 269 9.52 21.61 -9.62
CA CYS A 269 9.14 20.20 -9.74
C CYS A 269 9.20 19.70 -11.19
N GLN A 270 9.26 20.62 -12.16
CA GLN A 270 9.22 20.29 -13.59
C GLN A 270 10.29 19.26 -14.01
N PRO A 271 11.57 19.35 -13.58
CA PRO A 271 12.58 18.36 -13.99
C PRO A 271 12.25 16.95 -13.53
N MET A 272 11.65 16.81 -12.34
CA MET A 272 11.26 15.51 -11.82
C MET A 272 10.00 14.99 -12.54
N ILE A 273 8.99 15.84 -12.72
CA ILE A 273 7.75 15.49 -13.45
C ILE A 273 8.08 15.06 -14.89
N ALA A 274 9.05 15.71 -15.55
CA ALA A 274 9.48 15.34 -16.89
C ALA A 274 10.07 13.93 -17.00
N ARG A 275 10.62 13.37 -15.91
CA ARG A 275 11.12 11.98 -15.89
C ARG A 275 10.02 10.94 -15.76
N LEU A 276 8.79 11.36 -15.42
CA LEU A 276 7.65 10.49 -15.16
C LEU A 276 6.69 10.38 -16.36
N VAL A 277 7.00 11.02 -17.49
CA VAL A 277 6.17 10.96 -18.72
C VAL A 277 6.16 9.59 -19.40
N ASP A 278 7.08 8.71 -19.02
CA ASP A 278 7.16 7.32 -19.45
C ASP A 278 7.03 6.35 -18.27
N ASP A 279 6.46 6.80 -17.14
CA ASP A 279 6.27 5.95 -15.96
C ASP A 279 5.42 4.73 -16.30
N ALA A 280 5.70 3.59 -15.64
CA ALA A 280 4.96 2.35 -15.85
C ALA A 280 3.49 2.48 -15.41
N ASP A 281 3.21 3.22 -14.34
CA ASP A 281 1.85 3.46 -13.88
C ASP A 281 1.16 4.52 -14.76
N ALA A 282 0.02 4.15 -15.34
CA ALA A 282 -0.70 5.00 -16.27
C ALA A 282 -1.18 6.31 -15.63
N VAL A 283 -1.58 6.29 -14.36
CA VAL A 283 -2.10 7.48 -13.69
C VAL A 283 -0.98 8.49 -13.45
N VAL A 284 0.21 8.02 -13.04
CA VAL A 284 1.39 8.88 -12.87
C VAL A 284 1.79 9.47 -14.21
N ARG A 285 1.89 8.63 -15.24
CA ARG A 285 2.28 9.01 -16.59
C ARG A 285 1.36 10.07 -17.20
N GLU A 286 0.06 9.81 -17.20
CA GLU A 286 -0.96 10.72 -17.74
C GLU A 286 -0.99 12.05 -16.97
N THR A 287 -0.85 12.00 -15.64
CA THR A 287 -0.81 13.21 -14.81
C THR A 287 0.46 14.02 -15.04
N ALA A 288 1.61 13.37 -15.26
CA ALA A 288 2.88 14.03 -15.58
C ALA A 288 2.80 14.77 -16.93
N VAL A 289 2.30 14.10 -17.97
CA VAL A 289 2.07 14.71 -19.30
C VAL A 289 1.17 15.94 -19.18
N TRP A 290 0.03 15.81 -18.50
CA TRP A 290 -0.88 16.93 -18.26
C TRP A 290 -0.21 18.07 -17.48
N ALA A 291 0.52 17.75 -16.40
CA ALA A 291 1.15 18.74 -15.55
C ALA A 291 2.18 19.61 -16.30
N LEU A 292 2.94 19.01 -17.22
CA LEU A 292 3.92 19.75 -18.04
C LEU A 292 3.25 20.76 -18.97
N THR A 293 2.03 20.52 -19.44
CA THR A 293 1.30 21.52 -20.26
C THR A 293 0.99 22.81 -19.49
N LEU A 294 0.90 22.74 -18.16
CA LEU A 294 0.65 23.89 -17.29
C LEU A 294 1.94 24.56 -16.80
N LEU A 295 3.00 23.77 -16.61
CA LEU A 295 4.29 24.25 -16.10
C LEU A 295 5.23 24.74 -17.21
N ASP A 296 4.98 24.36 -18.48
CA ASP A 296 5.76 24.77 -19.65
C ASP A 296 4.82 25.04 -20.85
N PRO A 297 4.12 26.19 -20.87
CA PRO A 297 3.16 26.50 -21.92
C PRO A 297 3.79 26.60 -23.32
N ASP A 298 5.10 26.86 -23.42
CA ASP A 298 5.82 26.99 -24.69
C ASP A 298 6.13 25.64 -25.39
N LYS A 299 5.98 24.50 -24.69
CA LYS A 299 6.17 23.14 -25.27
C LYS A 299 4.88 22.40 -25.62
N SER A 300 3.72 23.02 -25.46
CA SER A 300 2.40 22.41 -25.66
C SER A 300 2.04 22.05 -27.12
N VAL A 301 2.98 22.18 -28.08
CA VAL A 301 2.75 21.97 -29.52
C VAL A 301 3.35 20.64 -30.05
N LEU A 302 4.00 19.81 -29.23
CA LEU A 302 4.72 18.62 -29.70
C LEU A 302 4.31 17.28 -29.05
N ILE A 303 3.07 17.16 -28.55
CA ILE A 303 2.49 15.85 -28.18
C ILE A 303 1.36 15.51 -29.14
#